data_AF-A0A7U7GD16-F1
#
_entry.id   AF-A0A7U7GD16-F1
#
_cell.length_a   1.000
_cell.length_b   1.000
_cell.length_c   1.000
_cell.angle_alpha   90.00
_cell.angle_beta   90.00
_cell.angle_gamma   90.00
#
_symmetry.space_group_name_H-M   'P 1'
#
loop_
_entity.id
_entity.type
_entity.pdbx_description
1 polymer ?
#
loop_
_entity_poly.entity_id
_entity_poly.type
_entity_poly.pdbx_seq_one_letter_code
_entity_poly.pdbx_strand_id
1 'polypeptide(L)'
;MQLNKIYAKTAKGLEEIQTRIHKLPANLRRLLIMVDGHSTAAEMINRLTTLGEVELALDQLATGGFIAVPASKSAAPDPAAPPAPPEFDLDQAKSLIHSILLAAMGPTAAHRIECVEATTTPEQLRIELEVIRDILSKVLSQSQAEQVWQQLAPIMPPLEQPASIPTQSTTPVATAVPTFNLDKAKGFIRSILLGAMGPTAARRIERIEATTTPEHLRVELDAIRDMLPKVISKRQAEQTWRQLEPIMISLGAPAPAPDAKTSASAPVPVVPHTYIGP
;
A
#
# COMPACT_ATOMS: atom_id res chain seq x y z
N MET A 1 34.94 -7.51 -21.41
CA MET A 1 33.69 -6.91 -21.95
C MET A 1 32.94 -7.83 -22.93
N GLN A 2 31.61 -7.70 -23.07
CA GLN A 2 30.78 -8.43 -24.07
C GLN A 2 30.16 -7.44 -25.08
N LEU A 3 30.67 -7.44 -26.31
CA LEU A 3 30.38 -6.40 -27.32
C LEU A 3 28.91 -6.35 -27.77
N ASN A 4 28.20 -7.47 -27.76
CA ASN A 4 26.79 -7.56 -28.16
C ASN A 4 25.80 -7.24 -27.03
N LYS A 5 26.28 -6.80 -25.87
CA LYS A 5 25.42 -6.48 -24.72
C LYS A 5 25.25 -4.97 -24.58
N ILE A 6 24.05 -4.60 -24.14
CA ILE A 6 23.74 -3.23 -23.76
C ILE A 6 24.34 -3.00 -22.37
N TYR A 7 25.01 -1.88 -22.18
CA TYR A 7 25.53 -1.48 -20.88
C TYR A 7 24.80 -0.24 -20.41
N ALA A 8 24.39 -0.24 -19.15
CA ALA A 8 23.71 0.88 -18.49
C ALA A 8 24.56 1.40 -17.32
N LYS A 9 24.38 2.68 -16.97
CA LYS A 9 25.06 3.30 -15.83
C LYS A 9 24.56 2.69 -14.54
N THR A 10 25.46 2.32 -13.64
CA THR A 10 25.09 1.85 -12.31
C THR A 10 24.83 3.03 -11.37
N ALA A 11 24.26 2.78 -10.19
CA ALA A 11 24.14 3.79 -9.14
C ALA A 11 25.50 4.45 -8.82
N LYS A 12 26.58 3.66 -8.79
CA LYS A 12 27.96 4.14 -8.62
C LYS A 12 28.42 5.04 -9.78
N GLY A 13 28.05 4.68 -11.01
CA GLY A 13 28.28 5.50 -12.20
C GLY A 13 27.58 6.86 -12.14
N LEU A 14 26.32 6.88 -11.73
CA LEU A 14 25.52 8.09 -11.61
C LEU A 14 26.00 8.97 -10.46
N GLU A 15 26.37 8.38 -9.32
CA GLU A 15 26.95 9.10 -8.20
C GLU A 15 28.26 9.78 -8.63
N GLU A 16 29.11 9.08 -9.38
CA GLU A 16 30.36 9.67 -9.85
C GLU A 16 30.15 10.85 -10.82
N ILE A 17 29.14 10.77 -11.68
CA ILE A 17 28.77 11.90 -12.55
C ILE A 17 28.36 13.11 -11.69
N GLN A 18 27.63 12.91 -10.60
CA GLN A 18 27.10 14.00 -9.79
C GLN A 18 28.15 14.58 -8.83
N THR A 19 28.84 13.73 -8.07
CA THR A 19 29.64 14.15 -6.91
C THR A 19 31.15 14.15 -7.15
N ARG A 20 31.64 13.53 -8.24
CA ARG A 20 33.09 13.35 -8.52
C ARG A 20 33.86 12.65 -7.38
N ILE A 21 33.16 11.89 -6.55
CA ILE A 21 33.72 11.29 -5.33
C ILE A 21 34.69 10.12 -5.64
N HIS A 22 34.51 9.43 -6.77
CA HIS A 22 35.29 8.26 -7.16
C HIS A 22 36.54 8.60 -7.99
N LYS A 23 36.80 9.89 -8.26
CA LYS A 23 37.99 10.41 -8.97
C LYS A 23 38.29 9.71 -10.30
N LEU A 24 37.23 9.37 -11.04
CA LEU A 24 37.28 8.76 -12.35
C LEU A 24 37.93 9.72 -13.37
N PRO A 25 38.86 9.23 -14.21
CA PRO A 25 39.50 10.03 -15.26
C PRO A 25 38.48 10.74 -16.15
N ALA A 26 38.78 11.98 -16.57
CA ALA A 26 37.86 12.81 -17.35
C ALA A 26 37.36 12.11 -18.63
N ASN A 27 38.21 11.31 -19.27
CA ASN A 27 37.86 10.55 -20.47
C ASN A 27 36.85 9.42 -20.17
N LEU A 28 37.07 8.66 -19.09
CA LEU A 28 36.15 7.60 -18.66
C LEU A 28 34.81 8.20 -18.20
N ARG A 29 34.83 9.33 -17.50
CA ARG A 29 33.61 10.06 -17.12
C ARG A 29 32.83 10.55 -18.33
N ARG A 30 33.50 11.12 -19.33
CA ARG A 30 32.85 11.57 -20.57
C ARG A 30 32.15 10.40 -21.27
N LEU A 31 32.83 9.26 -21.34
CA LEU A 31 32.25 8.05 -21.90
C LEU A 31 31.08 7.52 -21.07
N LEU A 32 31.20 7.51 -19.74
CA LEU A 32 30.14 7.13 -18.80
C LEU A 32 28.90 8.02 -18.93
N ILE A 33 29.07 9.32 -19.22
CA ILE A 33 27.95 10.24 -19.49
C ILE A 33 27.23 9.85 -20.79
N MET A 34 27.97 9.39 -21.80
CA MET A 34 27.45 9.01 -23.12
C MET A 34 26.88 7.58 -23.19
N VAL A 35 26.99 6.80 -22.11
CA VAL A 35 26.32 5.49 -21.99
C VAL A 35 24.81 5.72 -21.86
N ASP A 36 24.08 5.56 -22.96
CA ASP A 36 22.63 5.81 -22.98
C ASP A 36 21.80 4.66 -22.38
N GLY A 37 22.39 3.47 -22.25
CA GLY A 37 21.65 2.29 -21.77
C GLY A 37 20.76 1.63 -22.83
N HIS A 38 20.78 2.11 -24.08
CA HIS A 38 20.00 1.56 -25.19
C HIS A 38 20.86 0.92 -26.31
N SER A 39 22.11 1.37 -26.48
CA SER A 39 23.02 0.85 -27.52
C SER A 39 23.92 -0.27 -26.99
N THR A 40 24.23 -1.25 -27.84
CA THR A 40 25.20 -2.31 -27.49
C THR A 40 26.63 -1.74 -27.41
N ALA A 41 27.53 -2.42 -26.68
CA ALA A 41 28.93 -2.00 -26.59
C ALA A 41 29.59 -1.88 -27.99
N ALA A 42 29.29 -2.79 -28.92
CA ALA A 42 29.76 -2.75 -30.30
C ALA A 42 29.25 -1.49 -31.04
N GLU A 43 27.96 -1.18 -30.92
CA GLU A 43 27.39 0.04 -31.51
C GLU A 43 27.99 1.31 -30.89
N MET A 44 28.21 1.31 -29.57
CA MET A 44 28.85 2.43 -28.89
C MET A 44 30.29 2.62 -29.37
N ILE A 45 31.08 1.55 -29.48
CA ILE A 45 32.45 1.62 -30.00
C ILE A 45 32.47 2.15 -31.43
N ASN A 46 31.53 1.71 -32.28
CA ASN A 46 31.43 2.17 -33.65
C ASN A 46 31.02 3.65 -33.75
N ARG A 47 30.03 4.09 -32.97
CA ARG A 47 29.60 5.50 -32.90
C ARG A 47 30.65 6.43 -32.31
N LEU A 48 31.47 5.91 -31.40
CA LEU A 48 32.41 6.70 -30.60
C LEU A 48 33.86 6.51 -31.02
N THR A 49 34.11 5.94 -32.21
CA THR A 49 35.45 5.68 -32.74
C THR A 49 36.35 6.93 -32.76
N THR A 50 35.75 8.13 -32.87
CA THR A 50 36.48 9.42 -32.84
C THR A 50 37.06 9.78 -31.48
N LEU A 51 36.63 9.11 -30.39
CA LEU A 51 37.14 9.31 -29.03
C LEU A 51 38.32 8.40 -28.68
N GLY A 52 38.75 7.52 -29.60
CA GLY A 52 39.91 6.64 -29.44
C GLY A 52 39.54 5.28 -28.82
N GLU A 53 40.30 4.87 -27.78
CA GLU A 53 40.23 3.55 -27.12
C GLU A 53 38.94 3.37 -26.28
N VAL A 54 37.77 3.43 -26.93
CA VAL A 54 36.46 3.31 -26.30
C VAL A 54 36.25 1.93 -25.70
N GLU A 55 36.78 0.88 -26.33
CA GLU A 55 36.67 -0.49 -25.83
C GLU A 55 37.36 -0.66 -24.47
N LEU A 56 38.62 -0.21 -24.37
CA LEU A 56 39.40 -0.25 -23.13
C LEU A 56 38.75 0.63 -22.05
N ALA A 57 38.19 1.77 -22.44
CA ALA A 57 37.47 2.66 -21.54
C ALA A 57 36.16 2.06 -21.00
N LEU A 58 35.37 1.38 -21.84
CA LEU A 58 34.18 0.65 -21.41
C LEU A 58 34.56 -0.49 -20.45
N ASP A 59 35.62 -1.24 -20.77
CA ASP A 59 36.10 -2.33 -19.91
C ASP A 59 36.52 -1.85 -18.52
N GLN A 60 37.25 -0.73 -18.44
CA GLN A 60 37.57 -0.08 -17.17
C GLN A 60 36.34 0.40 -16.41
N LEU A 61 35.32 0.94 -17.11
CA LEU A 61 34.08 1.37 -16.47
C LEU A 61 33.29 0.20 -15.89
N ALA A 62 33.26 -0.96 -16.55
CA ALA A 62 32.59 -2.14 -15.97
C ALA A 62 33.40 -2.80 -14.88
N THR A 63 34.72 -2.92 -15.05
CA THR A 63 35.60 -3.43 -14.00
C THR A 63 35.52 -2.56 -12.74
N GLY A 64 35.40 -1.24 -12.92
CA GLY A 64 35.18 -0.30 -11.83
C GLY A 64 33.75 -0.29 -11.25
N GLY A 65 32.82 -1.03 -11.86
CA GLY A 65 31.42 -1.12 -11.43
C GLY A 65 30.59 0.14 -11.72
N PHE A 66 31.04 1.00 -12.64
CA PHE A 66 30.32 2.23 -13.05
C PHE A 66 29.30 1.97 -14.16
N ILE A 67 29.50 0.93 -14.96
CA ILE A 67 28.50 0.42 -15.91
C ILE A 67 28.28 -1.07 -15.68
N ALA A 68 27.07 -1.54 -15.91
CA ALA A 68 26.71 -2.95 -15.83
C ALA A 68 25.83 -3.32 -17.00
N VAL A 69 25.85 -4.60 -17.38
CA VAL A 69 24.84 -5.16 -18.27
C VAL A 69 23.54 -5.21 -17.45
N PRO A 70 22.48 -4.47 -17.82
CA PRO A 70 21.17 -4.72 -17.23
C PRO A 70 20.81 -6.15 -17.62
N ALA A 71 20.61 -7.02 -16.64
CA ALA A 71 20.26 -8.40 -16.90
C ALA A 71 19.05 -8.39 -17.84
N SER A 72 19.25 -8.83 -19.09
CA SER A 72 18.14 -9.07 -20.00
C SER A 72 17.15 -9.94 -19.24
N LYS A 73 15.93 -9.45 -19.14
CA LYS A 73 14.77 -10.12 -18.56
C LYS A 73 14.54 -11.43 -19.33
N SER A 74 15.33 -12.45 -18.99
CA SER A 74 15.18 -13.83 -19.39
C SER A 74 15.02 -14.61 -18.10
N ALA A 75 13.87 -15.25 -17.99
CA ALA A 75 13.37 -15.96 -16.83
C ALA A 75 14.42 -16.79 -16.05
N ALA A 76 14.61 -16.44 -14.77
CA ALA A 76 14.55 -17.32 -13.59
C ALA A 76 15.17 -16.61 -12.35
N PRO A 77 14.49 -16.54 -11.19
CA PRO A 77 15.11 -16.23 -9.88
C PRO A 77 15.71 -17.55 -9.30
N ASP A 78 16.75 -17.65 -8.46
CA ASP A 78 17.34 -16.86 -7.34
C ASP A 78 18.72 -17.56 -7.01
N PRO A 79 19.51 -17.36 -5.90
CA PRO A 79 19.38 -16.47 -4.73
C PRO A 79 20.67 -15.75 -4.27
N ALA A 80 20.56 -14.53 -3.73
CA ALA A 80 21.39 -13.98 -2.63
C ALA A 80 21.12 -12.48 -2.38
N ALA A 81 19.94 -12.15 -1.88
CA ALA A 81 19.72 -11.02 -0.98
C ALA A 81 18.45 -11.32 -0.15
N PRO A 82 18.35 -10.88 1.11
CA PRO A 82 17.18 -11.15 1.94
C PRO A 82 15.92 -10.59 1.28
N PRO A 83 14.78 -11.29 1.31
CA PRO A 83 13.59 -10.86 0.61
C PRO A 83 13.04 -9.59 1.26
N ALA A 84 13.10 -8.48 0.54
CA ALA A 84 12.16 -7.40 0.74
C ALA A 84 10.74 -7.96 0.45
N PRO A 85 9.69 -7.49 1.15
CA PRO A 85 8.31 -7.88 0.82
C PRO A 85 8.06 -7.60 -0.67
N PRO A 86 7.16 -8.34 -1.34
CA PRO A 86 6.92 -8.19 -2.78
C PRO A 86 6.54 -6.74 -3.07
N GLU A 87 7.51 -5.95 -3.55
CA GLU A 87 7.26 -4.58 -3.94
C GLU A 87 6.32 -4.65 -5.13
N PHE A 88 5.13 -4.10 -4.94
CA PHE A 88 4.11 -4.10 -5.96
C PHE A 88 4.62 -3.36 -7.21
N ASP A 89 4.96 -4.10 -8.26
CA ASP A 89 5.39 -3.55 -9.55
C ASP A 89 4.20 -2.87 -10.27
N LEU A 90 3.98 -1.60 -9.95
CA LEU A 90 2.89 -0.77 -10.50
C LEU A 90 2.90 -0.76 -12.04
N ASP A 91 4.08 -0.73 -12.66
CA ASP A 91 4.25 -0.72 -14.11
C ASP A 91 3.83 -2.06 -14.77
N GLN A 92 4.19 -3.17 -14.13
CA GLN A 92 3.75 -4.50 -14.55
C GLN A 92 2.23 -4.63 -14.38
N ALA A 93 1.68 -4.10 -13.29
CA ALA A 93 0.25 -4.10 -13.05
C ALA A 93 -0.51 -3.34 -14.14
N LYS A 94 -0.07 -2.12 -14.48
CA LYS A 94 -0.65 -1.32 -15.57
C LYS A 94 -0.64 -2.05 -16.91
N SER A 95 0.50 -2.64 -17.27
CA SER A 95 0.65 -3.36 -18.54
C SER A 95 -0.30 -4.56 -18.65
N LEU A 96 -0.49 -5.30 -17.55
CA LEU A 96 -1.42 -6.43 -17.52
C LEU A 96 -2.88 -5.96 -17.57
N ILE A 97 -3.23 -4.91 -16.83
CA ILE A 97 -4.57 -4.30 -16.83
C ILE A 97 -4.94 -3.81 -18.24
N HIS A 98 -4.01 -3.14 -18.92
CA HIS A 98 -4.16 -2.70 -20.30
C HIS A 98 -4.48 -3.90 -21.21
N SER A 99 -3.66 -4.96 -21.16
CA SER A 99 -3.88 -6.16 -22.00
C SER A 99 -5.24 -6.83 -21.75
N ILE A 100 -5.68 -6.89 -20.49
CA ILE A 100 -6.94 -7.53 -20.11
C ILE A 100 -8.15 -6.69 -20.55
N LEU A 101 -8.11 -5.37 -20.32
CA LEU A 101 -9.15 -4.44 -20.74
C LEU A 101 -9.34 -4.43 -22.26
N LEU A 102 -8.23 -4.44 -23.00
CA LEU A 102 -8.25 -4.46 -24.46
C LEU A 102 -8.84 -5.78 -24.98
N ALA A 103 -8.50 -6.91 -24.36
CA ALA A 103 -9.07 -8.21 -24.70
C ALA A 103 -10.57 -8.32 -24.40
N ALA A 104 -11.04 -7.65 -23.33
CA ALA A 104 -12.42 -7.74 -22.87
C ALA A 104 -13.38 -6.79 -23.61
N MET A 105 -12.99 -5.52 -23.81
CA MET A 105 -13.88 -4.47 -24.32
C MET A 105 -13.39 -3.86 -25.64
N GLY A 106 -12.21 -4.27 -26.13
CA GLY A 106 -11.62 -3.76 -27.36
C GLY A 106 -11.38 -2.23 -27.31
N PRO A 107 -11.64 -1.50 -28.40
CA PRO A 107 -11.37 -0.06 -28.47
C PRO A 107 -12.20 0.78 -27.48
N THR A 108 -13.30 0.23 -26.95
CA THR A 108 -14.14 0.89 -25.94
C THR A 108 -13.40 1.06 -24.61
N ALA A 109 -12.33 0.29 -24.36
CA ALA A 109 -11.49 0.43 -23.18
C ALA A 109 -10.47 1.58 -23.26
N ALA A 110 -10.28 2.23 -24.42
CA ALA A 110 -9.19 3.19 -24.64
C ALA A 110 -9.13 4.30 -23.57
N HIS A 111 -10.28 4.87 -23.21
CA HIS A 111 -10.34 5.91 -22.18
C HIS A 111 -10.00 5.40 -20.77
N ARG A 112 -10.30 4.13 -20.47
CA ARG A 112 -9.96 3.53 -19.17
C ARG A 112 -8.50 3.11 -19.09
N ILE A 113 -7.95 2.63 -20.20
CA ILE A 113 -6.52 2.33 -20.33
C ILE A 113 -5.70 3.60 -20.07
N GLU A 114 -6.07 4.73 -20.68
CA GLU A 114 -5.41 6.02 -20.46
C GLU A 114 -5.46 6.45 -18.99
N CYS A 115 -6.61 6.30 -18.31
CA CYS A 115 -6.73 6.59 -16.88
C CYS A 115 -5.85 5.66 -16.03
N VAL A 116 -5.74 4.38 -16.37
CA VAL A 116 -4.84 3.42 -15.69
C VAL A 116 -3.38 3.80 -15.89
N GLU A 117 -2.97 4.19 -17.10
CA GLU A 117 -1.58 4.59 -17.37
C GLU A 117 -1.19 5.88 -16.62
N ALA A 118 -2.14 6.81 -16.48
CA ALA A 118 -1.96 8.06 -15.74
C ALA A 118 -1.83 7.91 -14.22
N THR A 119 -2.15 6.74 -13.65
CA THR A 119 -2.05 6.53 -12.19
C THR A 119 -0.59 6.46 -11.74
N THR A 120 -0.21 7.28 -10.75
CA THR A 120 1.18 7.29 -10.24
C THR A 120 1.34 6.59 -8.90
N THR A 121 0.24 6.22 -8.24
CA THR A 121 0.24 5.56 -6.93
C THR A 121 -0.65 4.31 -6.93
N PRO A 122 -0.32 3.31 -6.10
CA PRO A 122 -1.11 2.08 -6.00
C PRO A 122 -2.54 2.32 -5.49
N GLU A 123 -2.76 3.32 -4.64
CA GLU A 123 -4.10 3.72 -4.19
C GLU A 123 -4.95 4.24 -5.35
N GLN A 124 -4.35 5.03 -6.24
CA GLN A 124 -5.05 5.61 -7.39
C GLN A 124 -5.41 4.53 -8.41
N LEU A 125 -4.52 3.54 -8.59
CA LEU A 125 -4.80 2.36 -9.39
C LEU A 125 -5.97 1.54 -8.82
N ARG A 126 -6.05 1.38 -7.49
CA ARG A 126 -7.19 0.69 -6.84
C ARG A 126 -8.52 1.38 -7.13
N ILE A 127 -8.56 2.72 -7.00
CA ILE A 127 -9.78 3.50 -7.28
C ILE A 127 -10.20 3.31 -8.73
N GLU A 128 -9.25 3.37 -9.67
CA GLU A 128 -9.52 3.18 -11.09
C GLU A 128 -10.02 1.75 -11.39
N LEU A 129 -9.48 0.72 -10.73
CA LEU A 129 -9.97 -0.66 -10.85
C LEU A 129 -11.42 -0.83 -10.36
N GLU A 130 -11.84 -0.13 -9.31
CA GLU A 130 -13.24 -0.19 -8.85
C GLU A 130 -14.20 0.42 -9.86
N VAL A 131 -13.79 1.51 -10.51
CA VAL A 131 -14.56 2.15 -11.60
C VAL A 131 -14.63 1.21 -12.81
N ILE A 132 -13.50 0.58 -13.18
CA ILE A 132 -13.46 -0.45 -14.23
C ILE A 132 -14.42 -1.60 -13.91
N ARG A 133 -14.47 -2.08 -12.66
CA ARG A 133 -15.39 -3.16 -12.24
C ARG A 133 -16.86 -2.77 -12.44
N ASP A 134 -17.26 -1.55 -12.05
CA ASP A 134 -18.62 -1.06 -12.27
C ASP A 134 -18.98 -1.01 -13.76
N ILE A 135 -18.05 -0.52 -14.60
CA ILE A 135 -18.26 -0.42 -16.04
C ILE A 135 -18.32 -1.80 -16.70
N LEU A 136 -17.42 -2.72 -16.34
CA LEU A 136 -17.42 -4.10 -16.86
C LEU A 136 -18.74 -4.80 -16.55
N SER A 137 -19.31 -4.57 -15.36
CA SER A 137 -20.60 -5.15 -14.96
C SER A 137 -21.80 -4.60 -15.77
N LYS A 138 -21.65 -3.41 -16.36
CA LYS A 138 -22.66 -2.76 -17.19
C LYS A 138 -22.51 -3.05 -18.69
N VAL A 139 -21.29 -3.32 -19.15
CA VAL A 139 -20.98 -3.50 -20.57
C VAL A 139 -20.89 -4.98 -20.97
N LEU A 140 -20.44 -5.86 -20.06
CA LEU A 140 -20.25 -7.28 -20.32
C LEU A 140 -21.30 -8.14 -19.60
N SER A 141 -21.41 -9.41 -20.02
CA SER A 141 -22.23 -10.39 -19.31
C SER A 141 -21.59 -10.79 -17.98
N GLN A 142 -22.39 -11.19 -16.99
CA GLN A 142 -21.95 -11.52 -15.64
C GLN A 142 -20.76 -12.49 -15.61
N SER A 143 -20.77 -13.54 -16.43
CA SER A 143 -19.65 -14.49 -16.54
C SER A 143 -18.38 -13.89 -17.14
N GLN A 144 -18.49 -12.99 -18.12
CA GLN A 144 -17.34 -12.32 -18.72
C GLN A 144 -16.73 -11.30 -17.77
N ALA A 145 -17.56 -10.51 -17.08
CA ALA A 145 -17.10 -9.57 -16.06
C ALA A 145 -16.36 -10.29 -14.92
N GLU A 146 -16.87 -11.44 -14.47
CA GLU A 146 -16.23 -12.25 -13.44
C GLU A 146 -14.92 -12.88 -13.92
N GLN A 147 -14.86 -13.35 -15.17
CA GLN A 147 -13.63 -13.88 -15.75
C GLN A 147 -12.54 -12.81 -15.87
N VAL A 148 -12.89 -11.61 -16.32
CA VAL A 148 -11.97 -10.46 -16.37
C VAL A 148 -11.48 -10.10 -14.97
N TRP A 149 -12.37 -10.12 -13.97
CA TRP A 149 -12.01 -9.85 -12.58
C TRP A 149 -11.06 -10.91 -11.98
N GLN A 150 -11.27 -12.18 -12.30
CA GLN A 150 -10.35 -13.27 -11.91
C GLN A 150 -8.95 -13.07 -12.49
N GLN A 151 -8.83 -12.51 -13.69
CA GLN A 151 -7.53 -12.19 -14.30
C GLN A 151 -6.87 -10.96 -13.66
N LEU A 152 -7.67 -10.03 -13.13
CA LEU A 152 -7.19 -8.83 -12.42
C LEU A 152 -6.85 -9.09 -10.94
N ALA A 153 -7.45 -10.12 -10.32
CA ALA A 153 -7.23 -10.51 -8.93
C ALA A 153 -5.75 -10.67 -8.51
N PRO A 154 -4.87 -11.35 -9.28
CA PRO A 154 -3.46 -11.48 -8.92
C PRO A 154 -2.63 -10.20 -9.13
N ILE A 155 -3.19 -9.20 -9.84
CA ILE A 155 -2.54 -7.93 -10.19
C ILE A 155 -2.94 -6.82 -9.22
N MET A 156 -3.94 -7.06 -8.37
CA MET A 156 -4.22 -6.13 -7.29
C MET A 156 -3.06 -6.16 -6.29
N PRO A 157 -2.55 -5.01 -5.84
CA PRO A 157 -1.59 -5.00 -4.74
C PRO A 157 -2.24 -5.78 -3.60
N PRO A 158 -1.50 -6.69 -2.93
CA PRO A 158 -2.02 -7.35 -1.75
C PRO A 158 -2.63 -6.26 -0.88
N LEU A 159 -3.85 -6.50 -0.41
CA LEU A 159 -4.43 -5.70 0.64
C LEU A 159 -3.43 -5.81 1.78
N GLU A 160 -2.51 -4.85 1.88
CA GLU A 160 -1.67 -4.76 3.05
C GLU A 160 -2.66 -4.40 4.16
N GLN A 161 -3.05 -5.45 4.86
CA GLN A 161 -3.45 -5.39 6.24
C GLN A 161 -2.48 -4.41 6.90
N PRO A 162 -2.97 -3.33 7.53
CA PRO A 162 -2.11 -2.27 8.03
C PRO A 162 -0.98 -2.88 8.87
N ALA A 163 0.25 -2.71 8.41
CA ALA A 163 1.51 -2.88 9.12
C ALA A 163 1.47 -3.92 10.27
N SER A 164 1.66 -5.20 9.93
CA SER A 164 2.29 -6.11 10.89
C SER A 164 3.73 -5.67 11.08
N ILE A 165 3.98 -4.95 12.18
CA ILE A 165 5.31 -4.69 12.74
C ILE A 165 6.03 -6.05 12.87
N PRO A 166 7.34 -6.16 12.55
CA PRO A 166 8.02 -7.45 12.50
C PRO A 166 7.92 -8.20 13.83
N THR A 167 7.57 -9.47 13.69
CA THR A 167 7.60 -10.55 14.68
C THR A 167 8.81 -10.45 15.62
N GLN A 168 8.56 -10.17 16.90
CA GLN A 168 9.21 -10.92 17.96
C GLN A 168 8.27 -12.04 18.38
N SER A 169 8.80 -13.25 18.26
CA SER A 169 8.24 -14.55 18.63
C SER A 169 7.42 -14.49 19.93
N THR A 170 6.24 -15.11 19.96
CA THR A 170 5.87 -16.28 20.79
C THR A 170 4.36 -16.57 20.57
N THR A 171 4.03 -17.78 20.12
CA THR A 171 2.69 -18.42 20.19
C THR A 171 2.28 -18.65 21.67
N PRO A 172 1.05 -19.08 22.07
CA PRO A 172 -0.15 -19.43 21.30
C PRO A 172 -1.51 -18.91 21.86
N VAL A 173 -2.57 -19.12 21.07
CA VAL A 173 -3.98 -19.35 21.44
C VAL A 173 -4.59 -18.58 22.65
N ALA A 174 -5.48 -17.61 22.39
CA ALA A 174 -6.61 -17.31 23.27
C ALA A 174 -7.66 -16.40 22.58
N THR A 175 -8.83 -16.97 22.30
CA THR A 175 -10.16 -16.32 22.26
C THR A 175 -10.30 -14.95 21.59
N ALA A 176 -10.76 -14.95 20.33
CA ALA A 176 -11.35 -13.79 19.69
C ALA A 176 -12.62 -13.36 20.42
N VAL A 177 -12.49 -12.40 21.33
CA VAL A 177 -13.58 -11.53 21.75
C VAL A 177 -13.75 -10.48 20.65
N PRO A 178 -14.96 -10.21 20.13
CA PRO A 178 -15.16 -9.19 19.10
C PRO A 178 -14.80 -7.82 19.71
N THR A 179 -13.56 -7.39 19.50
CA THR A 179 -13.08 -6.11 19.99
C THR A 179 -13.75 -5.02 19.16
N PHE A 180 -14.44 -4.11 19.84
CA PHE A 180 -15.06 -2.96 19.22
C PHE A 180 -13.99 -2.10 18.53
N ASN A 181 -14.09 -1.95 17.20
CA ASN A 181 -13.15 -1.17 16.41
C ASN A 181 -13.72 0.23 16.17
N LEU A 182 -13.20 1.23 16.90
CA LEU A 182 -13.67 2.62 16.85
C LEU A 182 -13.54 3.25 15.46
N ASP A 183 -12.42 3.01 14.78
CA ASP A 183 -12.14 3.58 13.45
C ASP A 183 -13.12 3.05 12.39
N LYS A 184 -13.37 1.74 12.42
CA LYS A 184 -14.35 1.07 11.56
C LYS A 184 -15.77 1.58 11.84
N ALA A 185 -16.11 1.84 13.10
CA ALA A 185 -17.40 2.41 13.48
C ALA A 185 -17.57 3.82 12.90
N LYS A 186 -16.56 4.69 13.01
CA LYS A 186 -16.59 6.05 12.44
C LYS A 186 -16.78 6.04 10.92
N GLY A 187 -16.01 5.20 10.21
CA GLY A 187 -16.12 5.07 8.76
C GLY A 187 -17.51 4.60 8.32
N PHE A 188 -18.10 3.66 9.06
CA PHE A 188 -19.46 3.22 8.81
C PHE A 188 -20.48 4.34 9.04
N ILE A 189 -20.40 5.05 10.18
CA ILE A 189 -21.31 6.17 10.48
C ILE A 189 -21.22 7.26 9.40
N ARG A 190 -20.00 7.58 8.96
CA ARG A 190 -19.74 8.52 7.85
C ARG A 190 -20.46 8.10 6.58
N SER A 191 -20.33 6.83 6.19
CA SER A 191 -20.98 6.29 4.98
C SER A 191 -22.51 6.39 5.07
N ILE A 192 -23.09 6.02 6.22
CA ILE A 192 -24.54 6.07 6.44
C ILE A 192 -25.07 7.52 6.44
N LEU A 193 -24.37 8.46 7.08
CA LEU A 193 -24.78 9.87 7.10
C LEU A 193 -24.67 10.55 5.73
N LEU A 194 -23.61 10.26 4.96
CA LEU A 194 -23.48 10.74 3.59
C LEU A 194 -24.57 10.17 2.69
N GLY A 195 -24.91 8.88 2.84
CA GLY A 195 -25.99 8.26 2.07
C GLY A 195 -27.38 8.82 2.40
N ALA A 196 -27.61 9.25 3.64
CA ALA A 196 -28.90 9.75 4.09
C ALA A 196 -29.13 11.24 3.82
N MET A 197 -28.10 12.08 4.04
CA MET A 197 -28.23 13.54 4.04
C MET A 197 -27.29 14.24 3.05
N GLY A 198 -26.41 13.48 2.39
CA GLY A 198 -25.43 14.01 1.46
C GLY A 198 -24.46 15.00 2.12
N PRO A 199 -24.06 16.09 1.42
CA PRO A 199 -23.01 17.01 1.88
C PRO A 199 -23.39 17.77 3.16
N THR A 200 -24.68 17.86 3.50
CA THR A 200 -25.18 18.46 4.75
C THR A 200 -24.66 17.74 6.00
N ALA A 201 -24.23 16.48 5.87
CA ALA A 201 -23.63 15.71 6.95
C ALA A 201 -22.15 16.05 7.23
N ALA A 202 -21.45 16.79 6.35
CA ALA A 202 -20.01 17.01 6.43
C ALA A 202 -19.52 17.52 7.79
N ARG A 203 -20.21 18.52 8.36
CA ARG A 203 -19.88 19.10 9.67
C ARG A 203 -20.06 18.12 10.83
N ARG A 204 -20.97 17.15 10.70
CA ARG A 204 -21.22 16.10 11.71
C ARG A 204 -20.20 14.96 11.61
N ILE A 205 -19.83 14.62 10.39
CA ILE A 205 -18.78 13.63 10.10
C ILE A 205 -17.46 14.10 10.69
N GLU A 206 -17.09 15.36 10.49
CA GLU A 206 -15.86 15.93 11.06
C GLU A 206 -15.84 15.84 12.61
N ARG A 207 -16.97 16.09 13.28
CA ARG A 207 -17.10 15.91 14.75
C ARG A 207 -16.96 14.45 15.18
N ILE A 208 -17.54 13.52 14.43
CA ILE A 208 -17.41 12.07 14.68
C ILE A 208 -15.96 11.61 14.47
N GLU A 209 -15.29 12.10 13.43
CA GLU A 209 -13.90 11.75 13.13
C GLU A 209 -12.94 12.27 14.21
N ALA A 210 -13.18 13.48 14.73
CA ALA A 210 -12.43 14.08 15.84
C ALA A 210 -12.57 13.33 17.17
N THR A 211 -13.50 12.39 17.29
CA THR A 211 -13.81 11.70 18.54
C THR A 211 -12.85 10.54 18.83
N THR A 212 -12.06 10.58 19.90
CA THR A 212 -11.08 9.52 20.20
C THR A 212 -11.57 8.43 21.15
N THR A 213 -12.74 8.59 21.77
CA THR A 213 -13.29 7.62 22.73
C THR A 213 -14.67 7.10 22.31
N PRO A 214 -14.98 5.83 22.60
CA PRO A 214 -16.29 5.26 22.30
C PRO A 214 -17.43 5.97 23.04
N GLU A 215 -17.17 6.54 24.23
CA GLU A 215 -18.13 7.30 25.03
C GLU A 215 -18.52 8.60 24.33
N HIS A 216 -17.54 9.36 23.85
CA HIS A 216 -17.80 10.58 23.10
C HIS A 216 -18.52 10.27 21.79
N LEU A 217 -18.21 9.11 21.17
CA LEU A 217 -18.87 8.71 19.92
C LEU A 217 -20.36 8.45 20.17
N ARG A 218 -20.71 7.78 21.28
CA ARG A 218 -22.11 7.59 21.69
C ARG A 218 -22.85 8.92 21.86
N VAL A 219 -22.22 9.92 22.50
CA VAL A 219 -22.81 11.25 22.69
C VAL A 219 -23.09 11.95 21.35
N GLU A 220 -22.16 11.86 20.39
CA GLU A 220 -22.38 12.44 19.06
C GLU A 220 -23.48 11.68 18.27
N LEU A 221 -23.58 10.36 18.40
CA LEU A 221 -24.68 9.59 17.79
C LEU A 221 -26.05 9.96 18.38
N ASP A 222 -26.14 10.21 19.69
CA ASP A 222 -27.38 10.63 20.33
C ASP A 222 -27.82 12.03 19.84
N ALA A 223 -26.87 12.95 19.71
CA ALA A 223 -27.12 14.27 19.12
C ALA A 223 -27.58 14.18 17.65
N ILE A 224 -27.08 13.19 16.90
CA ILE A 224 -27.52 12.90 15.53
C ILE A 224 -28.93 12.35 15.52
N ARG A 225 -29.30 11.47 16.46
CA ARG A 225 -30.65 10.91 16.57
C ARG A 225 -31.72 11.98 16.74
N ASP A 226 -31.49 12.97 17.60
CA ASP A 226 -32.41 14.10 17.82
C ASP A 226 -32.49 15.01 16.59
N MET A 227 -31.38 15.14 15.86
CA MET A 227 -31.26 16.04 14.72
C MET A 227 -31.81 15.47 13.41
N LEU A 228 -31.62 14.17 13.14
CA LEU A 228 -32.07 13.47 11.93
C LEU A 228 -33.54 13.79 11.52
N PRO A 229 -34.54 13.68 12.40
CA PRO A 229 -35.93 13.98 12.02
C PRO A 229 -36.20 15.47 11.73
N LYS A 230 -35.28 16.38 12.07
CA LYS A 230 -35.39 17.82 11.81
C LYS A 230 -34.78 18.21 10.46
N VAL A 231 -33.95 17.34 9.87
CA VAL A 231 -33.17 17.63 8.66
C VAL A 231 -33.49 16.73 7.48
N ILE A 232 -34.10 15.57 7.71
CA ILE A 232 -34.57 14.67 6.67
C ILE A 232 -35.97 14.12 6.99
N SER A 233 -36.62 13.56 5.98
CA SER A 233 -37.94 12.92 6.09
C SER A 233 -37.95 11.87 7.20
N LYS A 234 -39.04 11.82 7.99
CA LYS A 234 -39.21 10.89 9.13
C LYS A 234 -38.87 9.44 8.78
N ARG A 235 -39.35 8.96 7.63
CA ARG A 235 -39.06 7.60 7.12
C ARG A 235 -37.56 7.36 6.89
N GLN A 236 -36.87 8.37 6.37
CA GLN A 236 -35.44 8.28 6.09
C GLN A 236 -34.63 8.37 7.38
N ALA A 237 -35.02 9.23 8.32
CA ALA A 237 -34.44 9.28 9.67
C ALA A 237 -34.52 7.92 10.38
N GLU A 238 -35.68 7.26 10.35
CA GLU A 238 -35.87 5.93 10.94
C GLU A 238 -35.03 4.86 10.24
N GLN A 239 -34.92 4.91 8.91
CA GLN A 239 -34.10 3.98 8.14
C GLN A 239 -32.61 4.17 8.43
N THR A 240 -32.12 5.41 8.44
CA THR A 240 -30.73 5.74 8.77
C THR A 240 -30.39 5.30 10.19
N TRP A 241 -31.29 5.51 11.16
CA TRP A 241 -31.09 5.08 12.53
C TRP A 241 -31.05 3.55 12.67
N ARG A 242 -31.93 2.83 11.98
CA ARG A 242 -31.92 1.35 11.93
C ARG A 242 -30.59 0.78 11.42
N GLN A 243 -29.89 1.50 10.54
CA GLN A 243 -28.56 1.08 10.07
C GLN A 243 -27.45 1.34 11.10
N LEU A 244 -27.62 2.33 11.98
CA LEU A 244 -26.64 2.68 13.02
C LEU A 244 -26.80 1.88 14.33
N GLU A 245 -28.00 1.33 14.58
CA GLU A 245 -28.34 0.47 15.72
C GLU A 245 -27.33 -0.67 16.03
N PRO A 246 -26.83 -1.47 15.06
CA PRO A 246 -25.88 -2.55 15.35
C PRO A 246 -24.56 -2.07 15.96
N ILE A 247 -24.09 -0.87 15.60
CA ILE A 247 -22.88 -0.27 16.16
C ILE A 247 -23.13 0.17 17.60
N MET A 248 -24.33 0.65 17.92
CA MET A 248 -24.71 1.00 19.29
C MET A 248 -24.76 -0.22 20.20
N ILE A 249 -25.24 -1.37 19.70
CA ILE A 249 -25.26 -2.63 20.45
C ILE A 249 -23.83 -3.10 20.74
N SER A 250 -22.92 -2.96 19.77
CA SER A 250 -21.49 -3.28 19.96
C SER A 250 -20.77 -2.28 20.89
N LEU A 251 -21.20 -1.02 20.89
CA LEU A 251 -20.84 -0.02 21.88
C LEU A 251 -21.52 -0.28 23.24
N GLY A 252 -22.53 -1.14 23.34
CA GLY A 252 -23.28 -1.38 24.58
C GLY A 252 -22.66 -2.43 25.50
N ALA A 253 -21.60 -3.14 25.08
CA ALA A 253 -20.97 -4.14 25.92
C ALA A 253 -20.20 -3.47 27.07
N PRO A 254 -20.66 -3.57 28.34
CA PRO A 254 -19.78 -3.24 29.45
C PRO A 254 -18.60 -4.21 29.39
N ALA A 255 -17.38 -3.68 29.57
CA ALA A 255 -16.20 -4.50 29.76
C ALA A 255 -16.52 -5.61 30.80
N PRO A 256 -16.09 -6.86 30.60
CA PRO A 256 -16.22 -7.86 31.66
C PRO A 256 -15.51 -7.30 32.89
N ALA A 257 -16.26 -7.13 33.97
CA ALA A 257 -15.71 -6.78 35.27
C ALA A 257 -14.53 -7.73 35.56
N PRO A 258 -13.40 -7.26 36.10
CA PRO A 258 -12.32 -8.16 36.44
C PRO A 258 -12.86 -9.18 37.46
N ASP A 259 -12.92 -10.44 37.03
CA ASP A 259 -13.32 -11.57 37.85
C ASP A 259 -12.59 -11.53 39.18
N ALA A 260 -13.37 -11.28 40.22
CA ALA A 260 -13.02 -11.56 41.59
C ALA A 260 -12.84 -13.08 41.73
N LYS A 261 -11.61 -13.57 41.65
CA LYS A 261 -11.00 -14.63 42.47
C LYS A 261 -9.85 -15.29 41.72
N THR A 262 -8.62 -15.03 42.17
CA THR A 262 -7.66 -16.04 42.63
C THR A 262 -6.43 -15.29 43.13
N SER A 263 -6.44 -14.95 44.42
CA SER A 263 -5.19 -14.80 45.17
C SER A 263 -5.36 -15.66 46.42
N ALA A 264 -5.21 -16.97 46.20
CA ALA A 264 -5.00 -17.90 47.27
C ALA A 264 -3.52 -17.86 47.67
N SER A 265 -3.31 -17.56 48.95
CA SER A 265 -2.35 -18.23 49.83
C SER A 265 -0.88 -17.79 49.84
N ALA A 266 -0.52 -17.36 51.06
CA ALA A 266 0.71 -17.65 51.79
C ALA A 266 1.83 -16.59 51.77
N PRO A 267 2.72 -16.61 52.77
CA PRO A 267 2.47 -16.14 54.14
C PRO A 267 3.46 -15.03 54.53
N VAL A 268 3.10 -14.21 55.51
CA VAL A 268 3.95 -13.14 56.04
C VAL A 268 5.14 -13.74 56.80
N PRO A 269 6.40 -13.52 56.40
CA PRO A 269 7.53 -13.80 57.27
C PRO A 269 7.71 -12.66 58.26
N VAL A 270 7.57 -13.01 59.53
CA VAL A 270 8.06 -12.25 60.67
C VAL A 270 9.56 -11.98 60.49
N VAL A 271 9.96 -10.72 60.53
CA VAL A 271 11.35 -10.31 60.74
C VAL A 271 11.42 -9.54 62.06
N PRO A 272 12.14 -10.05 63.07
CA PRO A 272 12.42 -9.33 64.30
C PRO A 272 13.61 -8.40 64.05
N HIS A 273 13.60 -7.16 64.54
CA HIS A 273 14.82 -6.45 64.91
C HIS A 273 14.53 -5.41 66.01
N THR A 274 14.98 -5.79 67.19
CA THR A 274 15.27 -5.00 68.39
C THR A 274 16.14 -3.77 68.10
N TYR A 275 15.76 -2.57 68.59
CA TYR A 275 16.68 -1.57 69.21
C TYR A 275 15.87 -0.40 69.84
N ILE A 276 15.76 -0.32 71.18
CA ILE A 276 16.40 0.65 72.11
C ILE A 276 16.12 2.12 71.76
N GLY A 277 15.22 2.83 72.45
CA GLY A 277 15.38 3.51 73.77
C GLY A 277 15.12 5.02 73.58
N PRO A 278 15.09 5.90 74.59
CA PRO A 278 15.27 5.73 76.04
C PRO A 278 13.99 5.65 76.87
#